data_AF-A0A0T6BHN9-F1
#
_entry.id   AF-A0A0T6BHN9-F1
#
_cell.length_a   1.000
_cell.length_b   1.000
_cell.length_c   1.000
_cell.angle_alpha   90.00
_cell.angle_beta   90.00
_cell.angle_gamma   90.00
#
_symmetry.space_group_name_H-M   'P 1'
#
loop_
_entity.id
_entity.type
_entity.pdbx_description
1 polymer ?
#
loop_
_entity_poly.entity_id
_entity_poly.type
_entity_poly.pdbx_seq_one_letter_code
_entity_poly.pdbx_strand_id
1 'polypeptide(L)'
;FIIALNYRKGYPFQSITNDTWWYYMFSLAFYWSLCVSQFFDNKRKDFWQMFVHHIATIVLMSFSWICNLIRIGTLVLVTHDCADIFLEAAKMTKYSGYQKICDAIFAIFTVLWIVTRLGVFPFWIIHNTSIVTPTLLPVFPAYYIFNSLLLLLLTLHVVWTYLILKIAYKALMAGQMEGDIRSSSSNYSDSSKSQ
;
A
#
# COMPACT_ATOMS: atom_id res chain seq x y z
N PHE A 1 2.06 -17.49 13.56
CA PHE A 1 2.52 -18.42 14.62
C PHE A 1 3.33 -17.73 15.72
N ILE A 2 4.45 -17.03 15.42
CA ILE A 2 5.24 -16.28 16.44
C ILE A 2 4.44 -15.16 17.13
N ILE A 3 3.56 -14.48 16.39
CA ILE A 3 2.70 -13.40 16.95
C ILE A 3 1.62 -13.97 17.88
N ALA A 4 0.97 -15.07 17.48
CA ALA A 4 -0.06 -15.72 18.28
C ALA A 4 0.48 -16.33 19.58
N LEU A 5 1.69 -16.90 19.56
CA LEU A 5 2.36 -17.42 20.75
C LEU A 5 2.73 -16.30 21.75
N ASN A 6 3.15 -15.13 21.25
CA ASN A 6 3.43 -13.97 22.11
C ASN A 6 2.17 -13.23 22.55
N TYR A 7 1.06 -13.33 21.81
CA TYR A 7 -0.22 -12.75 22.21
C TYR A 7 -0.74 -13.33 23.53
N ARG A 8 -0.54 -14.64 23.74
CA ARG A 8 -0.93 -15.35 24.97
C ARG A 8 -0.09 -14.96 26.20
N LYS A 9 1.14 -14.45 26.01
CA LYS A 9 1.99 -13.96 27.10
C LYS A 9 1.68 -12.49 27.37
N GLY A 10 0.69 -12.24 28.24
CA GLY A 10 0.47 -10.92 28.84
C GLY A 10 -0.67 -10.09 28.25
N TYR A 11 -1.58 -10.65 27.45
CA TYR A 11 -2.88 -9.97 27.24
C TYR A 11 -3.70 -10.03 28.54
N PRO A 12 -4.31 -8.94 29.02
CA PRO A 12 -4.48 -7.61 28.40
C PRO A 12 -3.37 -6.58 28.72
N PHE A 13 -2.40 -6.90 29.58
CA PHE A 13 -1.33 -6.00 30.02
C PHE A 13 -0.02 -6.21 29.24
N GLN A 14 -0.03 -5.87 27.95
CA GLN A 14 1.21 -5.88 27.15
C GLN A 14 1.99 -4.59 27.41
N SER A 15 3.22 -4.69 27.91
CA SER A 15 4.11 -3.55 28.07
C SER A 15 4.52 -3.03 26.69
N ILE A 16 4.21 -1.76 26.42
CA ILE A 16 4.58 -1.07 25.19
C ILE A 16 5.94 -0.40 25.43
N THR A 17 6.91 -0.67 24.56
CA THR A 17 8.18 0.05 24.55
C THR A 17 7.97 1.49 24.11
N ASN A 18 8.68 2.45 24.72
CA ASN A 18 8.55 3.88 24.41
C ASN A 18 8.71 4.18 22.90
N ASP A 19 9.60 3.47 22.22
CA ASP A 19 9.82 3.64 20.77
C ASP A 19 8.56 3.30 19.95
N THR A 20 7.85 2.23 20.32
CA THR A 20 6.61 1.82 19.67
C THR A 20 5.49 2.81 19.94
N TRP A 21 5.46 3.37 21.14
CA TRP A 21 4.51 4.43 21.49
C TRP A 21 4.71 5.66 20.60
N TRP A 22 5.95 6.15 20.51
CA TRP A 22 6.29 7.31 19.67
C TRP A 22 6.00 7.05 18.19
N TYR A 23 6.43 5.89 17.66
CA TYR A 23 6.13 5.51 16.29
C TYR A 23 4.62 5.56 16.02
N TYR A 24 3.80 4.97 16.90
CA TYR A 24 2.36 4.95 16.73
C TYR A 24 1.71 6.34 16.78
N MET A 25 2.13 7.18 17.75
CA MET A 25 1.60 8.54 17.90
C MET A 25 1.99 9.42 16.71
N PHE A 26 3.24 9.35 16.25
CA PHE A 26 3.69 10.10 15.07
C PHE A 26 2.98 9.64 13.80
N SER A 27 2.85 8.33 13.57
CA SER A 27 2.09 7.81 12.43
C SER A 27 0.65 8.29 12.49
N LEU A 28 -0.03 8.23 13.64
CA LEU A 28 -1.41 8.68 13.78
C LEU A 28 -1.55 10.18 13.47
N ALA A 29 -0.64 11.01 14.00
CA ALA A 29 -0.62 12.45 13.72
C ALA A 29 -0.36 12.73 12.23
N PHE A 30 0.54 11.99 11.61
CA PHE A 30 0.83 12.08 10.18
C PHE A 30 -0.40 11.76 9.32
N TYR A 31 -1.12 10.66 9.62
CA TYR A 31 -2.35 10.31 8.89
C TYR A 31 -3.46 11.34 9.09
N TRP A 32 -3.59 11.93 10.28
CA TRP A 32 -4.49 13.06 10.52
C TRP A 32 -4.12 14.27 9.67
N SER A 33 -2.83 14.60 9.60
CA SER A 33 -2.34 15.68 8.73
C SER A 33 -2.69 15.40 7.27
N LEU A 34 -2.44 14.19 6.76
CA LEU A 34 -2.78 13.82 5.38
C LEU A 34 -4.28 13.92 5.10
N CYS A 35 -5.11 13.49 6.05
CA CYS A 35 -6.56 13.58 5.94
C CYS A 35 -7.04 15.03 5.81
N VAL A 36 -6.44 15.95 6.56
CA VAL A 36 -6.78 17.38 6.53
C VAL A 36 -6.20 18.06 5.28
N SER A 37 -4.92 17.81 4.97
CA SER A 37 -4.24 18.37 3.80
C SER A 37 -4.97 18.08 2.49
N GLN A 38 -5.57 16.89 2.37
CA GLN A 38 -6.31 16.51 1.18
C GLN A 38 -7.48 17.46 0.84
N PHE A 39 -8.08 18.15 1.82
CA PHE A 39 -9.15 19.13 1.56
C PHE A 39 -8.65 20.44 0.95
N PHE A 40 -7.39 20.78 1.20
CA PHE A 40 -6.73 21.95 0.62
C PHE A 40 -6.12 21.66 -0.76
N ASP A 41 -5.82 20.39 -1.03
CA ASP A 41 -5.35 19.94 -2.34
C ASP A 41 -6.48 19.97 -3.40
N ASN A 42 -6.09 20.21 -4.65
CA ASN A 42 -7.02 20.20 -5.79
C ASN A 42 -7.75 18.85 -5.89
N LYS A 43 -9.08 18.88 -5.96
CA LYS A 43 -9.92 17.68 -6.04
C LYS A 43 -9.58 16.84 -7.26
N ARG A 44 -8.91 15.71 -7.02
CA ARG A 44 -8.66 14.65 -8.01
C ARG A 44 -9.83 13.67 -8.05
N LYS A 45 -9.95 12.88 -9.13
CA LYS A 45 -11.06 11.92 -9.34
C LYS A 45 -11.11 10.81 -8.27
N ASP A 46 -10.00 10.56 -7.60
CA ASP A 46 -9.78 9.61 -6.52
C ASP A 46 -10.00 10.21 -5.11
N PHE A 47 -10.43 11.47 -5.00
CA PHE A 47 -10.59 12.19 -3.73
C PHE A 47 -11.40 11.39 -2.69
N TRP A 48 -12.59 10.92 -3.06
CA TRP A 48 -13.46 10.19 -2.14
C TRP A 48 -12.86 8.85 -1.69
N GLN A 49 -12.14 8.16 -2.58
CA GLN A 49 -11.50 6.88 -2.25
C GLN A 49 -10.37 7.09 -1.22
N MET A 50 -9.53 8.11 -1.43
CA MET A 50 -8.45 8.46 -0.50
C MET A 50 -8.98 8.99 0.84
N PHE A 51 -10.07 9.77 0.81
CA PHE A 51 -10.67 10.27 2.04
C PHE A 51 -11.24 9.14 2.91
N VAL A 52 -12.01 8.22 2.29
CA VAL A 52 -12.53 7.04 2.99
C VAL A 52 -11.39 6.18 3.52
N HIS A 53 -10.29 6.03 2.78
CA HIS A 53 -9.10 5.33 3.26
C HIS A 53 -8.47 5.97 4.49
N HIS A 54 -8.26 7.29 4.49
CA HIS A 54 -7.67 8.00 5.63
C HIS A 54 -8.56 7.90 6.87
N ILE A 55 -9.87 8.07 6.73
CA ILE A 55 -10.81 7.89 7.84
C ILE A 55 -10.77 6.44 8.35
N ALA A 56 -10.82 5.45 7.46
CA ALA A 56 -10.81 4.06 7.86
C ALA A 56 -9.50 3.65 8.55
N THR A 57 -8.34 4.13 8.08
CA THR A 57 -7.03 3.87 8.71
C THR A 57 -6.91 4.56 10.07
N ILE A 58 -7.33 5.81 10.22
CA ILE A 58 -7.35 6.54 11.52
C ILE A 58 -8.25 5.81 12.53
N VAL A 59 -9.45 5.41 12.11
CA VAL A 59 -10.40 4.69 12.96
C VAL A 59 -9.83 3.32 13.35
N LEU A 60 -9.25 2.58 12.40
CA LEU A 60 -8.61 1.28 12.64
C LEU A 60 -7.44 1.41 13.64
N MET A 61 -6.60 2.43 13.49
CA MET A 61 -5.50 2.71 14.42
C MET A 61 -6.02 3.08 15.82
N SER A 62 -7.07 3.89 15.90
CA SER A 62 -7.66 4.31 17.18
C SER A 62 -8.28 3.11 17.92
N PHE A 63 -9.02 2.25 17.22
CA PHE A 63 -9.58 1.03 17.79
C PHE A 63 -8.49 0.03 18.20
N SER A 64 -7.45 -0.14 17.38
CA SER A 64 -6.29 -0.98 17.72
C SER A 64 -5.63 -0.52 19.03
N TRP A 65 -5.56 0.80 19.27
CA TRP A 65 -5.03 1.35 20.52
C TRP A 65 -5.94 1.04 21.73
N ILE A 66 -7.23 1.33 21.62
CA ILE A 66 -8.21 1.13 22.71
C ILE A 66 -8.33 -0.35 23.09
N CYS A 67 -8.29 -1.25 22.10
CA CYS A 67 -8.39 -2.69 22.33
C CYS A 67 -7.05 -3.39 22.66
N ASN A 68 -5.96 -2.61 22.82
CA ASN A 68 -4.60 -3.10 23.04
C ASN A 68 -4.13 -4.12 21.99
N LEU A 69 -4.48 -3.90 20.72
CA LEU A 69 -4.09 -4.69 19.54
C LEU A 69 -2.91 -4.05 18.79
N ILE A 70 -2.04 -3.35 19.51
CA ILE A 70 -0.98 -2.49 18.95
C ILE A 70 -0.02 -3.26 18.02
N ARG A 71 0.22 -4.55 18.28
CA ARG A 71 1.04 -5.41 17.40
C ARG A 71 0.42 -5.59 16.01
N ILE A 72 -0.90 -5.69 15.93
CA ILE A 72 -1.62 -5.82 14.66
C ILE A 72 -1.65 -4.45 13.97
N GLY A 73 -1.93 -3.37 14.72
CA GLY A 73 -1.90 -2.01 14.18
C GLY A 73 -0.54 -1.60 13.62
N THR A 74 0.56 -1.94 14.30
CA THR A 74 1.92 -1.65 13.83
C THR A 74 2.29 -2.44 12.57
N LEU A 75 1.83 -3.68 12.43
CA LEU A 75 2.00 -4.44 11.18
C LEU A 75 1.23 -3.83 10.02
N VAL A 76 0.01 -3.36 10.28
CA VAL A 76 -0.77 -2.61 9.29
C VAL A 76 0.05 -1.39 8.85
N LEU A 77 0.51 -0.54 9.78
CA LEU A 77 1.33 0.64 9.48
C LEU A 77 2.55 0.32 8.61
N VAL A 78 3.40 -0.61 9.05
CA VAL A 78 4.63 -0.97 8.31
C VAL A 78 4.31 -1.48 6.90
N THR A 79 3.30 -2.34 6.77
CA THR A 79 2.88 -2.86 5.46
C THR A 79 2.39 -1.73 4.54
N HIS A 80 1.83 -0.66 5.13
CA HIS A 80 1.36 0.50 4.38
C HIS A 80 2.51 1.41 3.94
N ASP A 81 3.35 1.82 4.88
CA ASP A 81 4.43 2.78 4.68
C ASP A 81 5.49 2.28 3.67
N CYS A 82 5.77 0.97 3.64
CA CYS A 82 6.82 0.40 2.79
C CYS A 82 6.60 0.69 1.29
N ALA A 83 5.36 0.62 0.80
CA ALA A 83 5.09 0.86 -0.63
C ALA A 83 4.99 2.36 -0.95
N ASP A 84 4.52 3.17 0.00
CA ASP A 84 4.26 4.59 -0.20
C ASP A 84 5.56 5.39 -0.40
N ILE A 85 6.66 4.98 0.24
CA ILE A 85 7.99 5.57 0.02
C ILE A 85 8.40 5.50 -1.46
N PHE A 86 8.19 4.36 -2.11
CA PHE A 86 8.53 4.19 -3.53
C PHE A 86 7.58 4.94 -4.45
N LEU A 87 6.30 5.04 -4.08
CA LEU A 87 5.30 5.81 -4.83
C LEU A 87 5.67 7.31 -4.86
N GLU A 88 6.04 7.88 -3.72
CA GLU A 88 6.47 9.28 -3.65
C GLU A 88 7.83 9.48 -4.35
N ALA A 89 8.76 8.53 -4.24
CA ALA A 89 10.02 8.55 -4.98
C ALA A 89 9.81 8.55 -6.51
N ALA A 90 8.85 7.75 -7.01
CA ALA A 90 8.50 7.73 -8.44
C ALA A 90 7.93 9.08 -8.90
N LYS A 91 7.06 9.71 -8.09
CA LYS A 91 6.53 11.05 -8.39
C LYS A 91 7.64 12.09 -8.44
N MET A 92 8.52 12.12 -7.42
CA MET A 92 9.63 13.08 -7.36
C MET A 92 10.56 12.95 -8.56
N THR A 93 10.96 11.72 -8.94
CA THR A 93 11.83 11.49 -10.10
C THR A 93 11.17 11.86 -11.42
N LYS A 94 9.84 11.69 -11.53
CA LYS A 94 9.06 12.19 -12.66
C LYS A 94 9.09 13.72 -12.74
N TYR A 95 8.96 14.43 -11.63
CA TYR A 95 9.07 15.90 -11.58
C TYR A 95 10.48 16.38 -11.95
N SER A 96 11.52 15.62 -11.61
CA SER A 96 12.90 15.92 -11.99
C SER A 96 13.26 15.58 -13.45
N GLY A 97 12.34 14.99 -14.22
CA GLY A 97 12.55 14.67 -15.65
C GLY A 97 13.33 13.38 -15.93
N TYR A 98 13.69 12.60 -14.91
CA TYR A 98 14.46 11.36 -15.07
C TYR A 98 13.56 10.15 -15.39
N GLN A 99 13.04 10.06 -16.62
CA GLN A 99 12.04 9.06 -17.01
C GLN A 99 12.50 7.60 -16.80
N LYS A 100 13.73 7.24 -17.19
CA LYS A 100 14.24 5.87 -17.02
C LYS A 100 14.28 5.42 -15.55
N ILE A 101 14.62 6.34 -14.65
CA ILE A 101 14.68 6.07 -13.20
C ILE A 101 13.25 5.99 -12.64
N CYS A 102 12.37 6.89 -13.09
CA CYS A 102 10.95 6.85 -12.74
C CYS A 102 10.32 5.49 -13.10
N ASP A 103 10.55 4.98 -14.31
CA ASP A 103 10.02 3.68 -14.75
C ASP A 103 10.56 2.52 -13.91
N ALA A 104 11.85 2.54 -13.58
CA ALA A 104 12.46 1.53 -12.72
C ALA A 104 11.87 1.56 -11.29
N ILE A 105 11.73 2.75 -10.70
CA ILE A 105 11.12 2.92 -9.37
C ILE A 105 9.65 2.51 -9.41
N PHE A 106 8.92 2.86 -10.46
CA PHE A 106 7.52 2.48 -10.64
C PHE A 106 7.33 0.96 -10.75
N ALA A 107 8.25 0.25 -11.42
CA ALA A 107 8.25 -1.21 -11.47
C ALA A 107 8.48 -1.82 -10.09
N ILE A 108 9.48 -1.34 -9.35
CA ILE A 108 9.75 -1.77 -7.95
C ILE A 108 8.54 -1.51 -7.06
N PHE A 109 7.97 -0.31 -7.14
CA PHE A 109 6.74 0.07 -6.45
C PHE A 109 5.60 -0.92 -6.74
N THR A 110 5.37 -1.27 -8.01
CA THR A 110 4.28 -2.16 -8.42
C THR A 110 4.44 -3.55 -7.80
N VAL A 111 5.65 -4.11 -7.83
CA VAL A 111 5.94 -5.42 -7.21
C VAL A 111 5.74 -5.36 -5.70
N LEU A 112 6.30 -4.36 -5.03
CA LEU A 112 6.15 -4.19 -3.59
C LEU A 112 4.70 -4.00 -3.18
N TRP A 113 3.93 -3.19 -3.92
CA TRP A 113 2.52 -2.97 -3.68
C TRP A 113 1.71 -4.27 -3.71
N ILE A 114 1.94 -5.13 -4.72
CA ILE A 114 1.23 -6.41 -4.83
C ILE A 114 1.61 -7.33 -3.67
N VAL A 115 2.90 -7.44 -3.34
CA VAL A 115 3.37 -8.31 -2.26
C VAL A 115 2.84 -7.86 -0.90
N THR A 116 2.95 -6.57 -0.57
CA THR A 116 2.54 -6.07 0.75
C THR A 116 1.02 -6.03 0.89
N ARG A 117 0.28 -5.56 -0.13
CA ARG A 117 -1.16 -5.28 -0.02
C ARG A 117 -2.08 -6.41 -0.48
N LEU A 118 -1.64 -7.24 -1.42
CA LEU A 118 -2.41 -8.40 -1.90
C LEU A 118 -1.90 -9.72 -1.33
N GLY A 119 -0.62 -9.79 -0.92
CA GLY A 119 -0.04 -10.94 -0.24
C GLY A 119 -0.16 -10.81 1.28
N VAL A 120 0.73 -10.03 1.88
CA VAL A 120 0.90 -9.98 3.35
C VAL A 120 -0.37 -9.51 4.06
N PHE A 121 -1.03 -8.46 3.56
CA PHE A 121 -2.21 -7.90 4.23
C PHE A 121 -3.39 -8.90 4.36
N PRO A 122 -3.94 -9.51 3.29
CA PRO A 122 -5.05 -10.44 3.44
C PRO A 122 -4.65 -11.80 4.03
N PHE A 123 -3.54 -12.39 3.57
CA PHE A 123 -3.17 -13.74 4.00
C PHE A 123 -2.59 -13.79 5.41
N TRP A 124 -2.01 -12.67 5.90
CA TRP A 124 -1.42 -12.61 7.21
C TRP A 124 -2.27 -11.77 8.17
N ILE A 125 -2.53 -10.50 7.89
CA ILE A 125 -3.19 -9.61 8.85
C ILE A 125 -4.66 -9.99 9.04
N ILE A 126 -5.42 -10.16 7.94
CA ILE A 126 -6.83 -10.53 8.02
C ILE A 126 -6.97 -11.96 8.56
N HIS A 127 -6.20 -12.93 8.07
CA HIS A 127 -6.27 -14.30 8.59
C HIS A 127 -6.01 -14.39 10.10
N ASN A 128 -4.96 -13.72 10.62
CA ASN A 128 -4.68 -13.73 12.06
C ASN A 128 -5.79 -13.01 12.84
N THR A 129 -6.33 -11.92 12.32
CA THR A 129 -7.41 -11.19 12.99
C THR A 129 -8.71 -11.99 12.99
N SER A 130 -9.09 -12.60 11.87
CA SER A 130 -10.40 -13.22 11.68
C SER A 130 -10.51 -14.64 12.24
N ILE A 131 -9.40 -15.39 12.27
CA ILE A 131 -9.40 -16.82 12.68
C ILE A 131 -8.74 -17.01 14.05
N VAL A 132 -7.63 -16.33 14.31
CA VAL A 132 -6.82 -16.57 15.52
C VAL A 132 -7.34 -15.75 16.71
N THR A 133 -7.73 -14.49 16.51
CA THR A 133 -8.23 -13.64 17.61
C THR A 133 -9.51 -14.16 18.30
N PRO A 134 -10.54 -14.68 17.60
CA PRO A 134 -11.75 -15.25 18.25
C PRO A 134 -11.47 -16.47 19.12
N THR A 135 -10.39 -17.19 18.85
CA THR A 135 -9.97 -18.35 19.65
C THR A 135 -9.23 -17.95 20.92
N LEU A 136 -8.76 -16.70 21.01
CA LEU A 136 -7.94 -16.18 22.10
C LEU A 136 -8.70 -15.21 23.01
N LEU A 137 -9.71 -14.51 22.49
CA LEU A 137 -10.51 -13.52 23.22
C LEU A 137 -12.02 -13.76 23.08
N PRO A 138 -12.81 -13.38 24.09
CA PRO A 138 -14.25 -13.32 23.94
C PRO A 138 -14.62 -12.38 22.78
N VAL A 139 -15.56 -12.81 21.95
CA VAL A 139 -16.03 -12.02 20.80
C VAL A 139 -16.88 -10.84 21.28
N PHE A 140 -16.30 -9.64 21.26
CA PHE A 140 -17.01 -8.38 21.54
C PHE A 140 -17.45 -7.69 20.24
N PRO A 141 -18.50 -6.84 20.24
CA PRO A 141 -18.95 -6.14 19.03
C PRO A 141 -17.86 -5.36 18.29
N ALA A 142 -16.89 -4.79 19.01
CA ALA A 142 -15.74 -4.09 18.45
C ALA A 142 -14.90 -4.95 17.49
N TYR A 143 -14.87 -6.27 17.69
CA TYR A 143 -14.18 -7.21 16.82
C TYR A 143 -14.75 -7.21 15.38
N TYR A 144 -16.09 -7.20 15.25
CA TYR A 144 -16.73 -7.20 13.94
C TYR A 144 -16.49 -5.88 13.20
N ILE A 145 -16.49 -4.76 13.94
CA ILE A 145 -16.17 -3.43 13.40
C ILE A 145 -14.71 -3.39 12.91
N PHE A 146 -13.78 -3.95 13.68
CA PHE A 146 -12.36 -3.97 13.30
C PHE A 146 -12.13 -4.81 12.03
N ASN A 147 -12.75 -5.99 11.93
CA ASN A 147 -12.63 -6.83 10.72
C ASN A 147 -13.33 -6.20 9.51
N SER A 148 -14.47 -5.53 9.69
CA SER A 148 -15.14 -4.85 8.57
C SER A 148 -14.31 -3.68 8.03
N LEU A 149 -13.63 -2.92 8.90
CA LEU A 149 -12.68 -1.88 8.49
C LEU A 149 -11.49 -2.46 7.71
N LEU A 150 -10.92 -3.59 8.16
CA LEU A 150 -9.85 -4.27 7.43
C LEU A 150 -10.29 -4.75 6.04
N LEU A 151 -11.51 -5.28 5.91
CA LEU A 151 -12.08 -5.69 4.63
C LEU A 151 -12.36 -4.49 3.71
N LEU A 152 -12.80 -3.36 4.27
CA LEU A 152 -12.97 -2.11 3.53
C LEU A 152 -11.63 -1.62 2.98
N LEU A 153 -10.56 -1.63 3.79
CA LEU A 153 -9.21 -1.32 3.34
C LEU A 153 -8.76 -2.26 2.22
N LEU A 154 -8.99 -3.57 2.36
CA LEU A 154 -8.64 -4.56 1.33
C LEU A 154 -9.34 -4.25 -0.01
N THR A 155 -10.64 -3.92 0.04
CA THR A 155 -11.41 -3.59 -1.16
C THR A 155 -10.81 -2.38 -1.88
N LEU A 156 -10.42 -1.34 -1.14
CA LEU A 156 -9.73 -0.18 -1.71
C LEU A 156 -8.38 -0.56 -2.33
N HIS A 157 -7.60 -1.42 -1.68
CA HIS A 157 -6.33 -1.89 -2.24
C HIS A 157 -6.51 -2.67 -3.55
N VAL A 158 -7.56 -3.48 -3.67
CA VAL A 158 -7.87 -4.19 -4.93
C VAL A 158 -8.20 -3.20 -6.04
N VAL A 159 -9.02 -2.19 -5.75
CA VAL A 159 -9.35 -1.12 -6.73
C VAL A 159 -8.08 -0.40 -7.19
N TRP A 160 -7.21 0.00 -6.28
CA TRP A 160 -5.96 0.67 -6.64
C TRP A 160 -4.98 -0.24 -7.36
N THR A 161 -4.91 -1.52 -7.00
CA THR A 161 -4.08 -2.50 -7.72
C THR A 161 -4.51 -2.59 -9.18
N TYR A 162 -5.83 -2.61 -9.44
CA TYR A 162 -6.34 -2.54 -10.81
C TYR A 162 -5.91 -1.27 -11.54
N LEU A 163 -5.94 -0.10 -10.89
CA LEU A 163 -5.47 1.15 -11.49
C LEU A 163 -3.96 1.14 -11.78
N ILE A 164 -3.15 0.63 -10.86
CA ILE A 164 -1.69 0.51 -11.02
C ILE A 164 -1.36 -0.43 -12.18
N LEU A 165 -1.99 -1.60 -12.23
CA LEU A 165 -1.80 -2.56 -13.33
C LEU A 165 -2.22 -1.98 -14.68
N LYS A 166 -3.31 -1.21 -14.73
CA LYS A 166 -3.75 -0.52 -15.94
C LYS A 166 -2.73 0.52 -16.43
N ILE A 167 -2.07 1.24 -15.51
CA ILE A 167 -1.00 2.19 -15.85
C ILE A 167 0.24 1.43 -16.32
N ALA A 168 0.65 0.38 -15.62
CA ALA A 168 1.79 -0.46 -15.99
C ALA A 168 1.60 -1.08 -17.39
N TYR A 169 0.43 -1.63 -17.68
CA TYR A 169 0.12 -2.19 -19.01
C TYR A 169 0.23 -1.15 -20.12
N LYS A 170 -0.31 0.06 -19.90
CA LYS A 170 -0.19 1.16 -20.87
C LYS A 170 1.26 1.59 -21.09
N ALA A 171 2.07 1.65 -20.03
CA ALA A 171 3.48 1.98 -20.13
C ALA A 171 4.26 0.94 -20.94
N LEU A 172 3.99 -0.36 -20.73
CA LEU A 172 4.62 -1.45 -21.49
C LEU A 172 4.26 -1.41 -22.98
N MET A 173 2.98 -1.18 -23.31
CA MET A 173 2.54 -1.07 -24.71
C MET A 173 3.15 0.14 -25.42
N ALA A 174 3.28 1.28 -24.74
CA ALA A 174 3.91 2.47 -25.31
C ALA A 174 5.42 2.25 -25.57
N GLY A 175 6.14 1.60 -24.64
CA GLY A 175 7.55 1.27 -24.82
C GLY A 175 7.80 0.28 -25.97
N GLN A 176 6.87 -0.65 -26.24
CA GLN A 176 6.95 -1.53 -27.40
C GLN A 176 6.78 -0.78 -28.72
N MET A 177 5.85 0.19 -28.80
CA MET A 177 5.67 1.01 -30.00
C MET A 177 6.92 1.85 -30.30
N GLU A 178 7.58 2.42 -29.30
CA GLU A 178 8.79 3.24 -29.53
C GLU A 178 10.02 2.40 -29.95
N GLY A 179 10.11 1.15 -29.48
CA GLY A 179 11.15 0.19 -29.88
C GLY A 179 10.99 -0.34 -31.31
N ASP A 180 9.76 -0.55 -31.76
CA ASP A 180 9.47 -1.14 -33.09
C ASP A 180 9.77 -0.17 -34.24
N ILE A 181 9.48 1.13 -34.06
CA ILE A 181 9.77 2.18 -35.06
C ILE A 181 11.29 2.34 -35.28
N ARG A 182 12.11 2.07 -34.25
CA ARG A 182 13.57 2.20 -34.34
C ARG A 182 14.26 1.00 -35.00
N SER A 183 13.59 -0.14 -35.13
CA SER A 183 14.14 -1.36 -35.74
C SER A 183 13.87 -1.50 -37.24
N SER A 184 12.94 -0.72 -37.79
CA SER A 184 12.50 -0.81 -39.19
C SER A 184 13.33 0.00 -40.20
N SER A 185 14.43 0.66 -39.80
CA SER A 185 15.21 1.55 -40.69
C SER A 185 16.49 0.95 -41.29
N SER A 186 16.72 -0.37 -41.23
CA SER A 186 17.96 -1.00 -41.72
C SER A 186 17.85 -1.80 -43.04
N ASN A 187 16.75 -1.71 -43.78
CA ASN A 187 16.57 -2.41 -45.08
C ASN A 187 16.49 -1.48 -46.30
N TYR A 188 17.33 -0.45 -46.36
CA TYR A 188 17.57 0.29 -47.62
C TYR A 188 19.06 0.33 -47.92
N SER A 189 19.58 -0.72 -48.55
CA SER A 189 20.83 -0.68 -49.31
C SER A 189 20.73 -1.59 -50.54
N ASP A 190 20.16 -0.99 -51.58
CA ASP A 190 20.75 -0.90 -52.92
C ASP A 190 21.15 -2.22 -53.61
N SER A 191 20.18 -2.86 -54.27
CA SER A 191 20.45 -3.73 -55.41
C SER A 191 20.46 -2.92 -56.71
N SER A 192 21.51 -2.13 -56.91
CA SER A 192 21.89 -1.65 -58.24
C SER A 192 23.38 -1.89 -58.47
N LYS A 193 23.71 -3.10 -58.95
CA LYS A 193 24.99 -3.34 -59.62
C LYS A 193 24.75 -3.30 -61.11
N SER A 194 25.36 -2.30 -61.75
CA SER A 194 25.61 -2.29 -63.18
C SER A 194 26.58 -3.42 -63.55
N GLN A 195 26.25 -4.15 -64.61
CA GLN A 195 27.08 -4.32 -65.82
C GLN A 195 26.28 -5.04 -66.90
#